data_AF-A0A125W684-F1
#
_entry.id   AF-A0A125W684-F1
#
_cell.length_a   1.000
_cell.length_b   1.000
_cell.length_c   1.000
_cell.angle_alpha   90.00
_cell.angle_beta   90.00
_cell.angle_gamma   90.00
#
_symmetry.space_group_name_H-M   'P 1'
#
loop_
_entity.id
_entity.type
_entity.pdbx_description
1 polymer ?
#
loop_
_entity_poly.entity_id
_entity_poly.type
_entity_poly.pdbx_seq_one_letter_code
_entity_poly.pdbx_strand_id
1 'polypeptide(L)'
;MKKIILIGLLLSILSGCSSNKNGDSTASKPTATSEMKAPATVNNSQASQISTESKSSTTQSNSSASTKTENQLWSVQKKAQLQQFMADWGQRMNQTYKEYTPGNSINFNGVQAPDGLVGNVTMQPAIGQHPIYLEWSENGQVKDGYALVAVYSDAETQPEMQKHLYLFTIVNNHPLVLVTMQNQGDPYGYLYFGATDNAELRAGFEKIVGAPSITKEQIPNISVNPWSSKEEAIDFYEGMYKNTANEISTQIDWHNYQRANWREVETKGDTLTLHFANVGGAGGSYTQFTKVGTNTVVVSFDGNAAYPDNPSSVLLVKNSDYKVLRTLNQ
;
A
#
# COMPACT_ATOMS: atom_id res chain seq x y z
N MET A 1 -36.38 -13.71 -7.35
CA MET A 1 -36.31 -12.27 -7.69
C MET A 1 -34.94 -11.77 -7.28
N LYS A 2 -34.03 -11.54 -8.24
CA LYS A 2 -32.63 -11.16 -8.00
C LYS A 2 -32.57 -9.64 -7.80
N LYS A 3 -32.06 -9.20 -6.65
CA LYS A 3 -31.74 -7.78 -6.40
C LYS A 3 -30.34 -7.52 -6.94
N ILE A 4 -30.26 -6.81 -8.05
CA ILE A 4 -29.02 -6.24 -8.58
C ILE A 4 -28.79 -4.96 -7.79
N ILE A 5 -27.75 -4.92 -6.96
CA ILE A 5 -27.30 -3.69 -6.29
C ILE A 5 -26.26 -3.06 -7.19
N LEU A 6 -26.69 -1.99 -7.87
CA LEU A 6 -25.89 -1.11 -8.70
C LEU A 6 -25.07 -0.21 -7.77
N ILE A 7 -23.75 -0.36 -7.74
CA ILE A 7 -22.87 0.56 -7.02
C ILE A 7 -22.79 1.85 -7.84
N GLY A 8 -23.43 2.89 -7.31
CA GLY A 8 -23.52 4.21 -7.94
C GLY A 8 -22.18 4.94 -7.90
N LEU A 9 -21.67 5.22 -9.09
CA LEU A 9 -20.61 6.20 -9.35
C LEU A 9 -21.18 7.61 -9.06
N LEU A 10 -20.75 8.23 -7.96
CA LEU A 10 -21.08 9.61 -7.64
C LEU A 10 -20.30 10.56 -8.56
N LEU A 11 -20.94 11.01 -9.64
CA LEU A 11 -20.49 12.10 -10.51
C LEU A 11 -21.12 13.40 -10.02
N SER A 12 -20.39 14.20 -9.25
CA SER A 12 -20.73 15.60 -8.98
C SER A 12 -20.31 16.46 -10.16
N ILE A 13 -21.31 16.94 -10.88
CA ILE A 13 -21.22 17.98 -11.91
C ILE A 13 -20.79 19.31 -11.26
N LEU A 14 -19.60 19.82 -11.58
CA LEU A 14 -19.33 21.25 -11.48
C LEU A 14 -19.23 21.85 -12.88
N SER A 15 -20.21 22.70 -13.16
CA SER A 15 -20.28 23.62 -14.28
C SER A 15 -19.15 24.63 -14.23
N GLY A 16 -18.43 24.78 -15.34
CA GLY A 16 -17.50 25.89 -15.58
C GLY A 16 -17.41 26.19 -17.08
N CYS A 17 -18.26 27.10 -17.56
CA CYS A 17 -18.16 27.68 -18.89
C CYS A 17 -17.15 28.84 -18.91
N SER A 18 -16.25 28.82 -19.90
CA SER A 18 -15.86 29.94 -20.81
C SER A 18 -15.32 31.25 -20.22
N SER A 19 -14.31 31.96 -20.75
CA SER A 19 -13.63 31.95 -22.06
C SER A 19 -12.46 32.97 -22.05
N ASN A 20 -11.39 32.65 -22.79
CA ASN A 20 -10.50 33.54 -23.60
C ASN A 20 -9.71 34.69 -22.92
N LYS A 21 -8.49 35.09 -23.36
CA LYS A 21 -8.00 35.23 -24.74
C LYS A 21 -6.47 35.44 -24.82
N ASN A 22 -5.87 34.80 -25.84
CA ASN A 22 -4.81 35.23 -26.79
C ASN A 22 -3.46 35.84 -26.39
N GLY A 23 -2.43 35.41 -27.15
CA GLY A 23 -1.21 36.15 -27.50
C GLY A 23 -0.02 35.19 -27.69
N ASP A 24 -0.02 34.34 -28.72
CA ASP A 24 0.60 34.56 -30.06
C ASP A 24 2.13 34.41 -30.10
N SER A 25 2.54 33.47 -30.95
CA SER A 25 3.75 33.33 -31.76
C SER A 25 5.10 33.90 -31.28
N THR A 26 6.15 33.07 -31.33
CA THR A 26 7.09 33.09 -32.47
C THR A 26 8.15 32.00 -32.36
N ALA A 27 8.38 31.34 -33.50
CA ALA A 27 9.48 30.45 -33.77
C ALA A 27 10.82 31.19 -33.80
N SER A 28 11.93 30.49 -33.47
CA SER A 28 13.24 30.68 -34.10
C SER A 28 14.21 29.55 -33.73
N LYS A 29 14.58 28.76 -34.74
CA LYS A 29 15.84 28.00 -34.81
C LYS A 29 16.73 28.71 -35.84
N PRO A 30 18.04 28.82 -35.62
CA PRO A 30 19.02 28.11 -36.47
C PRO A 30 20.15 27.50 -35.60
N THR A 31 20.57 26.24 -35.76
CA THR A 31 21.50 25.66 -36.75
C THR A 31 22.85 26.38 -36.84
N ALA A 32 23.93 25.73 -36.37
CA ALA A 32 25.20 25.61 -37.11
C ALA A 32 26.12 24.55 -36.47
N THR A 33 26.73 23.79 -37.37
CA THR A 33 27.50 22.56 -37.27
C THR A 33 29.01 22.85 -37.24
N SER A 34 29.83 21.94 -36.67
CA SER A 34 31.09 21.39 -37.22
C SER A 34 31.69 20.48 -36.13
N GLU A 35 31.81 19.16 -36.30
CA GLU A 35 32.85 18.44 -37.07
C GLU A 35 34.27 18.89 -36.65
N MET A 36 35.26 18.05 -36.33
CA MET A 36 35.47 16.63 -36.62
C MET A 36 36.75 16.18 -35.88
N LYS A 37 36.92 14.85 -35.79
CA LYS A 37 38.20 14.12 -35.98
C LYS A 37 38.99 13.65 -34.74
N ALA A 38 38.73 12.39 -34.39
CA ALA A 38 39.75 11.43 -33.95
C ALA A 38 40.80 11.19 -35.05
N PRO A 39 42.00 10.71 -34.73
CA PRO A 39 42.31 9.28 -35.01
C PRO A 39 43.32 8.72 -33.98
N ALA A 40 43.70 7.44 -33.86
CA ALA A 40 43.40 6.13 -34.44
C ALA A 40 44.41 5.18 -33.73
N THR A 41 43.97 4.05 -33.15
CA THR A 41 44.30 2.67 -33.65
C THR A 41 45.68 2.20 -33.14
N VAL A 42 45.99 0.93 -32.81
CA VAL A 42 45.79 -0.30 -33.58
C VAL A 42 46.02 -1.56 -32.71
N ASN A 43 45.07 -2.52 -32.82
CA ASN A 43 45.19 -3.98 -33.05
C ASN A 43 45.99 -4.91 -32.10
N ASN A 44 45.67 -6.22 -31.98
CA ASN A 44 45.22 -7.12 -33.04
C ASN A 44 44.63 -8.48 -32.55
N SER A 45 43.64 -8.99 -33.31
CA SER A 45 43.42 -10.39 -33.77
C SER A 45 43.17 -11.52 -32.75
N GLN A 46 42.37 -12.57 -33.01
CA GLN A 46 41.99 -13.23 -34.28
C GLN A 46 40.77 -14.16 -34.09
N ALA A 47 40.11 -14.49 -35.20
CA ALA A 47 38.88 -15.26 -35.34
C ALA A 47 39.01 -16.80 -35.27
N SER A 48 37.89 -17.49 -35.04
CA SER A 48 37.49 -18.71 -35.77
C SER A 48 36.02 -19.10 -35.48
N GLN A 49 35.24 -19.26 -36.54
CA GLN A 49 33.96 -19.98 -36.56
C GLN A 49 34.22 -21.48 -36.76
N ILE A 50 33.38 -22.36 -36.18
CA ILE A 50 32.99 -23.66 -36.73
C ILE A 50 31.66 -24.08 -36.08
N SER A 51 30.71 -24.46 -36.93
CA SER A 51 29.42 -25.07 -36.61
C SER A 51 29.57 -26.59 -36.55
N THR A 52 28.94 -27.26 -35.59
CA THR A 52 28.55 -28.69 -35.70
C THR A 52 27.35 -28.97 -34.81
N GLU A 53 26.30 -29.49 -35.42
CA GLU A 53 25.06 -29.99 -34.79
C GLU A 53 25.25 -31.38 -34.16
N SER A 54 24.30 -31.71 -33.27
CA SER A 54 23.89 -33.05 -32.82
C SER A 54 24.69 -33.69 -31.69
N LYS A 55 24.10 -33.82 -30.49
CA LYS A 55 23.20 -34.94 -30.12
C LYS A 55 22.96 -34.96 -28.60
N SER A 56 21.72 -35.30 -28.24
CA SER A 56 21.19 -35.51 -26.90
C SER A 56 22.12 -36.25 -25.93
N SER A 57 22.20 -35.76 -24.70
CA SER A 57 22.25 -36.64 -23.52
C SER A 57 21.55 -35.95 -22.35
N THR A 58 20.40 -36.52 -22.02
CA THR A 58 19.61 -36.25 -20.83
C THR A 58 20.43 -36.63 -19.61
N THR A 59 20.82 -35.66 -18.79
CA THR A 59 21.30 -35.92 -17.43
C THR A 59 20.34 -35.24 -16.48
N GLN A 60 19.26 -35.95 -16.16
CA GLN A 60 18.41 -35.66 -15.01
C GLN A 60 19.27 -35.70 -13.76
N SER A 61 19.73 -34.53 -13.33
CA SER A 61 20.26 -34.34 -11.98
C SER A 61 19.06 -34.00 -11.10
N ASN A 62 18.31 -35.04 -10.75
CA ASN A 62 17.23 -34.97 -9.78
C ASN A 62 17.87 -34.88 -8.38
N SER A 63 18.46 -33.74 -8.06
CA SER A 63 18.88 -33.41 -6.70
C SER A 63 17.67 -32.83 -5.96
N SER A 64 16.80 -33.75 -5.55
CA SER A 64 15.81 -33.53 -4.50
C SER A 64 16.55 -33.26 -3.19
N ALA A 65 16.98 -32.03 -2.98
CA ALA A 65 17.28 -31.52 -1.66
C ALA A 65 15.93 -31.15 -1.00
N SER A 66 15.21 -32.17 -0.56
CA SER A 66 14.15 -32.02 0.43
C SER A 66 14.82 -31.77 1.79
N THR A 67 15.27 -30.54 1.99
CA THR A 67 15.35 -30.00 3.34
C THR A 67 13.94 -29.62 3.74
N LYS A 68 13.41 -30.26 4.79
CA LYS A 68 12.17 -29.84 5.44
C LYS A 68 12.22 -28.34 5.76
N THR A 69 11.58 -27.51 4.94
CA THR A 69 11.28 -26.12 5.29
C THR A 69 9.83 -26.07 5.72
N GLU A 70 9.55 -26.61 6.91
CA GLU A 70 8.19 -26.83 7.40
C GLU A 70 7.50 -25.54 7.89
N ASN A 71 7.89 -24.35 7.38
CA ASN A 71 7.23 -23.09 7.79
C ASN A 71 7.26 -21.94 6.76
N GLN A 72 7.60 -22.18 5.48
CA GLN A 72 7.61 -21.11 4.46
C GLN A 72 6.29 -21.04 3.67
N LEU A 73 5.52 -19.98 3.87
CA LEU A 73 4.25 -19.77 3.13
C LEU A 73 4.47 -19.27 1.70
N TRP A 74 5.61 -18.63 1.45
CA TRP A 74 6.05 -18.18 0.13
C TRP A 74 7.41 -18.76 -0.22
N SER A 75 7.69 -18.98 -1.51
CA SER A 75 8.98 -19.50 -1.96
C SER A 75 9.30 -19.05 -3.38
N VAL A 76 10.54 -19.24 -3.83
CA VAL A 76 10.96 -18.97 -5.22
C VAL A 76 10.12 -19.76 -6.23
N GLN A 77 9.76 -21.00 -5.92
CA GLN A 77 8.89 -21.80 -6.79
C GLN A 77 7.47 -21.20 -6.89
N LYS A 78 6.90 -20.76 -5.76
CA LYS A 78 5.59 -20.09 -5.73
C LYS A 78 5.62 -18.75 -6.46
N LYS A 79 6.71 -17.99 -6.34
CA LYS A 79 6.96 -16.78 -7.13
C LYS A 79 6.93 -17.06 -8.63
N ALA A 80 7.65 -18.09 -9.10
CA ALA A 80 7.65 -18.47 -10.51
C ALA A 80 6.25 -18.90 -11.00
N GLN A 81 5.49 -19.63 -10.16
CA GLN A 81 4.10 -19.99 -10.46
C GLN A 81 3.20 -18.75 -10.58
N LEU A 82 3.37 -17.76 -9.69
CA LEU A 82 2.62 -16.51 -9.74
C LEU A 82 2.97 -15.69 -10.98
N GLN A 83 4.25 -15.61 -11.34
CA GLN A 83 4.69 -14.89 -12.54
C GLN A 83 4.05 -15.47 -13.81
N GLN A 84 4.07 -16.81 -13.96
CA GLN A 84 3.41 -17.47 -15.08
C GLN A 84 1.90 -17.22 -15.06
N PHE A 85 1.26 -17.38 -13.90
CA PHE A 85 -0.16 -17.14 -13.73
C PHE A 85 -0.56 -15.71 -14.14
N MET A 86 0.19 -14.70 -13.72
CA MET A 86 -0.09 -13.30 -14.04
C MET A 86 0.09 -12.99 -15.53
N ALA A 87 1.08 -13.60 -16.20
CA ALA A 87 1.24 -13.48 -17.64
C ALA A 87 0.03 -14.06 -18.40
N ASP A 88 -0.38 -15.28 -18.06
CA ASP A 88 -1.52 -15.96 -18.69
C ASP A 88 -2.85 -15.25 -18.40
N TRP A 89 -3.05 -14.82 -17.16
CA TRP A 89 -4.24 -14.07 -16.75
C TRP A 89 -4.31 -12.71 -17.44
N GLY A 90 -3.20 -11.96 -17.48
CA GLY A 90 -3.12 -10.70 -18.21
C GLY A 90 -3.51 -10.84 -19.68
N GLN A 91 -2.96 -11.84 -20.39
CA GLN A 91 -3.29 -12.10 -21.78
C GLN A 91 -4.79 -12.35 -21.98
N ARG A 92 -5.44 -13.14 -21.12
CA ARG A 92 -6.88 -13.41 -21.19
C ARG A 92 -7.74 -12.16 -20.94
N MET A 93 -7.23 -11.23 -20.14
CA MET A 93 -7.87 -9.94 -19.87
C MET A 93 -7.50 -8.85 -20.89
N ASN A 94 -6.67 -9.16 -21.88
CA ASN A 94 -6.08 -8.17 -22.81
C ASN A 94 -5.35 -7.03 -22.07
N GLN A 95 -4.59 -7.41 -21.03
CA GLN A 95 -3.78 -6.53 -20.18
C GLN A 95 -2.35 -7.09 -20.07
N THR A 96 -1.35 -6.21 -19.94
CA THR A 96 0.05 -6.64 -19.78
C THR A 96 0.54 -6.25 -18.39
N TYR A 97 0.70 -7.24 -17.51
CA TYR A 97 1.19 -7.02 -16.15
C TYR A 97 2.69 -7.26 -16.05
N LYS A 98 3.38 -6.38 -15.32
CA LYS A 98 4.79 -6.52 -14.97
C LYS A 98 4.94 -6.58 -13.46
N GLU A 99 5.89 -7.39 -12.99
CA GLU A 99 6.27 -7.48 -11.57
C GLU A 99 7.16 -6.31 -11.18
N TYR A 100 6.92 -5.76 -10.00
CA TYR A 100 7.76 -4.74 -9.36
C TYR A 100 8.18 -5.23 -7.97
N THR A 101 9.42 -4.89 -7.59
CA THR A 101 10.05 -5.35 -6.35
C THR A 101 10.75 -4.17 -5.68
N PRO A 102 11.15 -4.27 -4.40
CA PRO A 102 11.92 -3.22 -3.76
C PRO A 102 13.17 -2.85 -4.57
N GLY A 103 13.41 -1.55 -4.74
CA GLY A 103 14.47 -1.02 -5.61
C GLY A 103 14.17 -1.05 -7.12
N ASN A 104 13.07 -1.65 -7.55
CA ASN A 104 12.56 -1.66 -8.93
C ASN A 104 11.05 -1.36 -8.93
N SER A 105 10.72 -0.15 -8.48
CA SER A 105 9.33 0.30 -8.31
C SER A 105 8.70 0.83 -9.61
N ILE A 106 7.38 0.74 -9.71
CA ILE A 106 6.58 1.47 -10.69
C ILE A 106 6.14 2.81 -10.11
N ASN A 107 6.09 3.86 -10.93
CA ASN A 107 5.35 5.08 -10.60
C ASN A 107 3.85 4.91 -10.91
N PHE A 108 3.08 4.50 -9.91
CA PHE A 108 1.63 4.41 -9.99
C PHE A 108 1.01 5.72 -9.52
N ASN A 109 0.75 6.64 -10.45
CA ASN A 109 0.06 7.92 -10.21
C ASN A 109 0.71 8.77 -9.10
N GLY A 110 2.04 8.78 -9.03
CA GLY A 110 2.84 9.50 -8.02
C GLY A 110 3.41 8.61 -6.92
N VAL A 111 2.90 7.38 -6.75
CA VAL A 111 3.38 6.44 -5.75
C VAL A 111 4.40 5.48 -6.36
N GLN A 112 5.60 5.42 -5.79
CA GLN A 112 6.61 4.43 -6.17
C GLN A 112 6.26 3.08 -5.52
N ALA A 113 5.60 2.15 -6.20
CA ALA A 113 5.24 0.85 -5.61
C ALA A 113 6.24 -0.25 -6.00
N PRO A 114 6.77 -1.06 -5.07
CA PRO A 114 6.40 -1.12 -3.65
C PRO A 114 7.12 -0.14 -2.70
N ASP A 115 8.22 0.53 -3.07
CA ASP A 115 9.10 1.22 -2.11
C ASP A 115 8.42 2.34 -1.28
N GLY A 116 7.41 3.00 -1.84
CA GLY A 116 6.58 4.01 -1.20
C GLY A 116 5.40 3.44 -0.39
N LEU A 117 5.23 2.12 -0.38
CA LEU A 117 4.21 1.39 0.38
C LEU A 117 4.80 0.55 1.51
N VAL A 118 6.10 0.27 1.49
CA VAL A 118 6.81 -0.51 2.52
C VAL A 118 7.99 0.30 3.09
N GLY A 119 8.33 0.09 4.36
CA GLY A 119 9.44 0.81 5.00
C GLY A 119 9.18 2.32 5.10
N ASN A 120 9.81 3.12 4.23
CA ASN A 120 9.63 4.57 4.19
C ASN A 120 8.38 4.95 3.38
N VAL A 121 7.23 4.57 3.91
CA VAL A 121 5.91 4.78 3.29
C VAL A 121 5.73 6.24 2.89
N THR A 122 5.37 6.53 1.64
CA THR A 122 5.08 7.90 1.14
C THR A 122 3.59 8.16 1.02
N MET A 123 2.78 7.13 0.80
CA MET A 123 1.32 7.15 0.95
C MET A 123 0.89 5.93 1.76
N GLN A 124 0.08 6.15 2.80
CA GLN A 124 -0.27 5.09 3.74
C GLN A 124 -1.27 4.13 3.06
N PRO A 125 -0.93 2.85 2.86
CA PRO A 125 -1.86 1.88 2.28
C PRO A 125 -3.03 1.67 3.24
N ALA A 126 -4.24 1.57 2.70
CA ALA A 126 -5.46 1.32 3.46
C ALA A 126 -6.39 0.35 2.71
N ILE A 127 -7.17 -0.46 3.44
CA ILE A 127 -8.26 -1.25 2.86
C ILE A 127 -9.59 -0.61 3.30
N GLY A 128 -10.33 -0.03 2.36
CA GLY A 128 -11.37 0.93 2.74
C GLY A 128 -10.76 2.05 3.60
N GLN A 129 -11.42 2.45 4.69
CA GLN A 129 -10.89 3.49 5.59
C GLN A 129 -9.91 2.95 6.66
N HIS A 130 -9.52 1.68 6.58
CA HIS A 130 -8.63 1.05 7.56
C HIS A 130 -7.16 1.07 7.08
N PRO A 131 -6.26 1.87 7.67
CA PRO A 131 -4.85 1.86 7.28
C PRO A 131 -4.20 0.53 7.66
N ILE A 132 -3.36 -0.01 6.77
CA ILE A 132 -2.71 -1.33 6.97
C ILE A 132 -1.19 -1.19 6.99
N TYR A 133 -0.52 -2.16 7.61
CA TYR A 133 0.93 -2.28 7.52
C TYR A 133 1.33 -3.31 6.46
N LEU A 134 2.12 -2.89 5.48
CA LEU A 134 2.74 -3.78 4.49
C LEU A 134 4.23 -3.92 4.81
N GLU A 135 4.71 -5.15 4.82
CA GLU A 135 6.13 -5.47 4.91
C GLU A 135 6.49 -6.45 3.78
N TRP A 136 7.51 -6.11 3.00
CA TRP A 136 7.98 -7.00 1.93
C TRP A 136 8.55 -8.29 2.53
N SER A 137 8.14 -9.44 1.99
CA SER A 137 8.50 -10.74 2.57
C SER A 137 8.81 -11.77 1.49
N GLU A 138 10.03 -12.32 1.54
CA GLU A 138 10.48 -13.39 0.65
C GLU A 138 9.98 -14.78 1.08
N ASN A 139 9.51 -14.90 2.32
CA ASN A 139 9.02 -16.16 2.90
C ASN A 139 7.52 -16.16 3.22
N GLY A 140 6.83 -15.04 3.00
CA GLY A 140 5.40 -14.90 3.27
C GLY A 140 5.07 -14.81 4.76
N GLN A 141 6.07 -14.54 5.60
CA GLN A 141 5.93 -14.33 7.03
C GLN A 141 6.41 -12.93 7.38
N VAL A 142 5.66 -12.28 8.26
CA VAL A 142 5.99 -10.98 8.86
C VAL A 142 5.61 -11.05 10.33
N LYS A 143 6.21 -10.18 11.15
CA LYS A 143 5.90 -10.13 12.57
C LYS A 143 4.49 -9.59 12.80
N ASP A 144 4.16 -8.52 12.10
CA ASP A 144 2.91 -7.78 12.20
C ASP A 144 2.44 -7.40 10.78
N GLY A 145 1.15 -7.23 10.58
CA GLY A 145 0.58 -6.73 9.32
C GLY A 145 0.53 -7.76 8.18
N TYR A 146 0.71 -7.27 6.96
CA TYR A 146 0.52 -7.99 5.71
C TYR A 146 1.88 -8.25 5.06
N ALA A 147 2.23 -9.53 4.89
CA ALA A 147 3.41 -9.94 4.12
C ALA A 147 3.16 -9.67 2.65
N LEU A 148 3.78 -8.63 2.09
CA LEU A 148 3.75 -8.33 0.66
C LEU A 148 4.76 -9.20 -0.07
N VAL A 149 4.26 -10.14 -0.87
CA VAL A 149 5.10 -11.15 -1.54
C VAL A 149 5.31 -10.88 -3.03
N ALA A 150 4.45 -10.07 -3.64
CA ALA A 150 4.63 -9.57 -5.01
C ALA A 150 3.75 -8.33 -5.29
N VAL A 151 4.20 -7.50 -6.23
CA VAL A 151 3.44 -6.37 -6.78
C VAL A 151 3.40 -6.49 -8.29
N TYR A 152 2.21 -6.35 -8.87
CA TYR A 152 2.02 -6.34 -10.32
C TYR A 152 1.22 -5.12 -10.75
N SER A 153 1.61 -4.51 -11.87
CA SER A 153 0.84 -3.42 -12.46
C SER A 153 0.89 -3.46 -13.98
N ASP A 154 -0.20 -3.03 -14.60
CA ASP A 154 -0.35 -2.82 -16.04
C ASP A 154 -0.18 -1.33 -16.44
N ALA A 155 0.23 -0.48 -15.49
CA ALA A 155 0.30 0.98 -15.64
C ALA A 155 1.22 1.48 -16.76
N GLU A 156 2.22 0.69 -17.16
CA GLU A 156 3.09 1.02 -18.30
C GLU A 156 2.37 0.91 -19.65
N THR A 157 1.24 0.17 -19.71
CA THR A 157 0.54 -0.16 -20.96
C THR A 157 -0.90 0.33 -21.01
N GLN A 158 -1.55 0.52 -19.86
CA GLN A 158 -2.94 0.97 -19.79
C GLN A 158 -3.08 2.50 -19.79
N PRO A 159 -4.20 3.03 -20.33
CA PRO A 159 -4.56 4.43 -20.18
C PRO A 159 -4.66 4.84 -18.71
N GLU A 160 -4.43 6.13 -18.42
CA GLU A 160 -4.38 6.69 -17.05
C GLU A 160 -5.52 6.25 -16.13
N MET A 161 -6.74 6.22 -16.65
CA MET A 161 -7.96 5.91 -15.89
C MET A 161 -8.25 4.39 -15.75
N GLN A 162 -7.39 3.55 -16.33
CA GLN A 162 -7.58 2.09 -16.41
C GLN A 162 -6.36 1.32 -15.86
N LYS A 163 -5.46 2.01 -15.16
CA LYS A 163 -4.29 1.40 -14.52
C LYS A 163 -4.72 0.62 -13.28
N HIS A 164 -4.14 -0.56 -13.09
CA HIS A 164 -4.33 -1.39 -11.92
C HIS A 164 -3.00 -1.61 -11.22
N LEU A 165 -3.01 -1.56 -9.90
CA LEU A 165 -1.91 -1.98 -9.06
C LEU A 165 -2.41 -3.09 -8.14
N TYR A 166 -1.88 -4.30 -8.35
CA TYR A 166 -2.18 -5.49 -7.55
C TYR A 166 -1.08 -5.74 -6.53
N LEU A 167 -1.48 -5.96 -5.27
CA LEU A 167 -0.62 -6.43 -4.20
C LEU A 167 -1.02 -7.85 -3.84
N PHE A 168 -0.06 -8.77 -3.91
CA PHE A 168 -0.21 -10.15 -3.45
C PHE A 168 0.31 -10.22 -2.02
N THR A 169 -0.59 -10.45 -1.08
CA THR A 169 -0.29 -10.39 0.36
C THR A 169 -0.64 -11.69 1.07
N ILE A 170 0.09 -12.00 2.14
CA ILE A 170 -0.25 -13.07 3.07
C ILE A 170 -0.43 -12.44 4.46
N VAL A 171 -1.58 -12.69 5.08
CA VAL A 171 -1.92 -12.14 6.39
C VAL A 171 -2.55 -13.25 7.23
N ASN A 172 -2.05 -13.45 8.46
CA ASN A 172 -2.46 -14.56 9.33
C ASN A 172 -2.51 -15.92 8.61
N ASN A 173 -1.50 -16.19 7.78
CA ASN A 173 -1.36 -17.39 6.96
C ASN A 173 -2.38 -17.55 5.81
N HIS A 174 -3.17 -16.52 5.53
CA HIS A 174 -4.16 -16.52 4.45
C HIS A 174 -3.73 -15.61 3.29
N PRO A 175 -3.80 -16.08 2.04
CA PRO A 175 -3.58 -15.24 0.87
C PRO A 175 -4.70 -14.21 0.70
N LEU A 176 -4.31 -12.97 0.40
CA LEU A 176 -5.19 -11.87 0.04
C LEU A 176 -4.60 -11.10 -1.14
N VAL A 177 -5.39 -10.94 -2.20
CA VAL A 177 -5.03 -10.10 -3.34
C VAL A 177 -5.75 -8.77 -3.20
N LEU A 178 -4.98 -7.70 -3.09
CA LEU A 178 -5.46 -6.33 -3.04
C LEU A 178 -5.29 -5.67 -4.41
N VAL A 179 -6.19 -4.76 -4.75
CA VAL A 179 -6.13 -3.98 -5.99
C VAL A 179 -6.49 -2.53 -5.72
N THR A 180 -5.79 -1.62 -6.38
CA THR A 180 -6.21 -0.22 -6.48
C THR A 180 -6.20 0.24 -7.93
N MET A 181 -7.14 1.13 -8.24
CA MET A 181 -7.22 1.92 -9.47
C MET A 181 -7.25 3.42 -9.15
N GLN A 182 -6.86 3.79 -7.92
CA GLN A 182 -6.88 5.18 -7.46
C GLN A 182 -5.96 6.02 -8.36
N ASN A 183 -6.52 7.08 -8.92
CA ASN A 183 -5.88 7.96 -9.91
C ASN A 183 -5.89 9.43 -9.48
N GLN A 184 -6.31 9.70 -8.25
CA GLN A 184 -6.27 11.00 -7.60
C GLN A 184 -5.63 10.82 -6.23
N GLY A 185 -4.93 11.86 -5.76
CA GLY A 185 -4.50 11.91 -4.38
C GLY A 185 -5.70 11.83 -3.43
N ASP A 186 -5.45 11.37 -2.22
CA ASP A 186 -6.43 11.38 -1.14
C ASP A 186 -6.06 12.49 -0.14
N PRO A 187 -7.03 13.32 0.29
CA PRO A 187 -6.78 14.36 1.29
C PRO A 187 -6.26 13.85 2.63
N TYR A 188 -6.36 12.55 2.92
CA TYR A 188 -5.83 11.90 4.13
C TYR A 188 -4.56 11.08 3.85
N GLY A 189 -3.89 11.33 2.72
CA GLY A 189 -2.62 10.71 2.36
C GLY A 189 -2.69 9.19 2.18
N TYR A 190 -3.88 8.63 1.97
CA TYR A 190 -4.08 7.20 1.80
C TYR A 190 -4.03 6.76 0.34
N LEU A 191 -3.48 5.56 0.13
CA LEU A 191 -3.71 4.79 -1.08
C LEU A 191 -4.70 3.67 -0.77
N TYR A 192 -5.92 3.80 -1.26
CA TYR A 192 -7.00 2.87 -0.97
C TYR A 192 -6.94 1.64 -1.86
N PHE A 193 -6.95 0.49 -1.22
CA PHE A 193 -7.07 -0.82 -1.84
C PHE A 193 -8.43 -1.44 -1.53
N GLY A 194 -8.92 -2.24 -2.45
CA GLY A 194 -9.97 -3.21 -2.22
C GLY A 194 -9.41 -4.62 -2.34
N ALA A 195 -9.98 -5.57 -1.59
CA ALA A 195 -9.79 -6.98 -1.92
C ALA A 195 -10.37 -7.27 -3.31
N THR A 196 -9.63 -7.99 -4.14
CA THR A 196 -10.02 -8.23 -5.53
C THR A 196 -11.37 -8.95 -5.62
N ASP A 197 -12.25 -8.46 -6.50
CA ASP A 197 -13.47 -9.17 -6.90
C ASP A 197 -13.20 -10.20 -8.00
N ASN A 198 -11.98 -10.24 -8.57
CA ASN A 198 -11.62 -11.20 -9.58
C ASN A 198 -11.45 -12.59 -8.97
N ALA A 199 -12.45 -13.46 -9.16
CA ALA A 199 -12.46 -14.80 -8.60
C ALA A 199 -11.29 -15.67 -9.09
N GLU A 200 -10.78 -15.44 -10.30
CA GLU A 200 -9.65 -16.19 -10.83
C GLU A 200 -8.33 -15.79 -10.18
N LEU A 201 -8.08 -14.49 -9.98
CA LEU A 201 -6.91 -14.02 -9.24
C LEU A 201 -6.90 -14.57 -7.81
N ARG A 202 -8.05 -14.52 -7.12
CA ARG A 202 -8.18 -15.07 -5.78
C ARG A 202 -7.91 -16.57 -5.77
N ALA A 203 -8.62 -17.35 -6.58
CA ALA A 203 -8.46 -18.81 -6.63
C ALA A 203 -7.06 -19.24 -7.11
N GLY A 204 -6.47 -18.50 -8.05
CA GLY A 204 -5.11 -18.74 -8.54
C GLY A 204 -4.08 -18.55 -7.43
N PHE A 205 -4.18 -17.45 -6.69
CA PHE A 205 -3.26 -17.19 -5.58
C PHE A 205 -3.47 -18.13 -4.39
N GLU A 206 -4.72 -18.47 -4.04
CA GLU A 206 -5.04 -19.53 -3.07
C GLU A 206 -4.33 -20.85 -3.40
N LYS A 207 -4.41 -21.26 -4.67
CA LYS A 207 -3.76 -22.49 -5.17
C LYS A 207 -2.25 -22.43 -5.08
N ILE A 208 -1.64 -21.28 -5.40
CA ILE A 208 -0.18 -21.10 -5.37
C ILE A 208 0.34 -21.10 -3.92
N VAL A 209 -0.34 -20.39 -3.02
CA VAL A 209 0.04 -20.37 -1.60
C VAL A 209 -0.24 -21.71 -0.92
N GLY A 210 -1.31 -22.39 -1.32
CA GLY A 210 -1.75 -23.66 -0.72
C GLY A 210 -2.57 -23.45 0.56
N ALA A 211 -3.27 -22.32 0.67
CA ALA A 211 -4.09 -21.96 1.81
C ALA A 211 -5.37 -21.23 1.34
N PRO A 212 -6.48 -21.35 2.07
CA PRO A 212 -7.72 -20.64 1.72
C PRO A 212 -7.56 -19.13 1.93
N SER A 213 -8.12 -18.30 1.04
CA SER A 213 -8.18 -16.85 1.27
C SER A 213 -9.16 -16.52 2.38
N ILE A 214 -8.97 -15.33 2.95
CA ILE A 214 -9.97 -14.66 3.79
C ILE A 214 -11.13 -14.12 2.94
N THR A 215 -12.31 -14.03 3.55
CA THR A 215 -13.45 -13.33 2.97
C THR A 215 -13.37 -11.83 3.24
N LYS A 216 -14.08 -11.02 2.45
CA LYS A 216 -14.09 -9.56 2.62
C LYS A 216 -14.59 -9.13 4.00
N GLU A 217 -15.51 -9.89 4.58
CA GLU A 217 -16.09 -9.68 5.91
C GLU A 217 -15.08 -9.94 7.03
N GLN A 218 -14.08 -10.78 6.77
CA GLN A 218 -13.03 -11.08 7.75
C GLN A 218 -11.98 -9.97 7.81
N ILE A 219 -11.70 -9.27 6.70
CA ILE A 219 -10.63 -8.26 6.59
C ILE A 219 -10.59 -7.27 7.75
N PRO A 220 -11.71 -6.61 8.14
CA PRO A 220 -11.67 -5.61 9.23
C PRO A 220 -11.43 -6.20 10.62
N ASN A 221 -11.52 -7.52 10.77
CA ASN A 221 -11.36 -8.24 12.04
C ASN A 221 -10.05 -9.03 12.10
N ILE A 222 -9.17 -8.86 11.12
CA ILE A 222 -7.88 -9.53 11.10
C ILE A 222 -6.99 -8.82 12.10
N SER A 223 -6.93 -9.39 13.31
CA SER A 223 -6.01 -8.92 14.32
C SER A 223 -4.58 -9.18 13.83
N VAL A 224 -3.90 -8.09 13.47
CA VAL A 224 -2.50 -8.12 13.04
C VAL A 224 -1.54 -7.67 14.14
N ASN A 225 -2.00 -6.83 15.07
CA ASN A 225 -1.29 -6.41 16.28
C ASN A 225 -2.26 -5.60 17.16
N PRO A 226 -2.97 -6.22 18.11
CA PRO A 226 -3.99 -5.52 18.88
C PRO A 226 -3.41 -4.57 19.93
N TRP A 227 -4.20 -3.59 20.35
CA TRP A 227 -3.94 -2.84 21.57
C TRP A 227 -4.16 -3.75 22.79
N SER A 228 -3.25 -3.68 23.76
CA SER A 228 -3.31 -4.47 24.99
C SER A 228 -4.30 -3.90 26.01
N SER A 229 -4.52 -2.58 25.98
CA SER A 229 -5.53 -1.91 26.81
C SER A 229 -5.82 -0.48 26.32
N LYS A 230 -6.91 0.11 26.82
CA LYS A 230 -7.16 1.56 26.66
C LYS A 230 -6.04 2.41 27.29
N GLU A 231 -5.43 1.96 28.38
CA GLU A 231 -4.33 2.68 29.04
C GLU A 231 -3.11 2.79 28.14
N GLU A 232 -2.77 1.75 27.36
CA GLU A 232 -1.70 1.80 26.36
C GLU A 232 -1.96 2.89 25.31
N ALA A 233 -3.21 2.99 24.82
CA ALA A 233 -3.60 4.02 23.85
C ALA A 233 -3.59 5.42 24.46
N ILE A 234 -4.01 5.57 25.73
CA ILE A 234 -3.92 6.85 26.44
C ILE A 234 -2.46 7.26 26.66
N ASP A 235 -1.59 6.33 27.06
CA ASP A 235 -0.16 6.59 27.22
C ASP A 235 0.47 7.02 25.88
N PHE A 236 0.09 6.38 24.78
CA PHE A 236 0.50 6.77 23.44
C PHE A 236 0.05 8.19 23.07
N TYR A 237 -1.23 8.49 23.28
CA TYR A 237 -1.81 9.82 23.07
C TYR A 237 -1.08 10.88 23.88
N GLU A 238 -0.84 10.62 25.17
CA GLU A 238 -0.10 11.57 25.98
C GLU A 238 1.35 11.74 25.53
N GLY A 239 2.01 10.65 25.13
CA GLY A 239 3.36 10.68 24.60
C GLY A 239 3.50 11.59 23.39
N MET A 240 2.58 11.50 22.42
CA MET A 240 2.63 12.35 21.22
C MET A 240 2.40 13.83 21.52
N TYR A 241 1.48 14.17 22.43
CA TYR A 241 1.19 15.56 22.80
C TYR A 241 2.18 16.14 23.82
N LYS A 242 2.90 15.32 24.59
CA LYS A 242 3.97 15.78 25.50
C LYS A 242 5.33 15.89 24.81
N ASN A 243 5.53 15.21 23.69
CA ASN A 243 6.77 15.31 22.93
C ASN A 243 6.91 16.70 22.30
N THR A 244 7.80 17.52 22.86
CA THR A 244 8.03 18.92 22.45
C THR A 244 8.66 19.08 21.06
N ALA A 245 9.08 17.98 20.42
CA ALA A 245 9.52 18.01 19.03
C ALA A 245 8.34 17.98 18.03
N ASN A 246 7.13 17.67 18.51
CA ASN A 246 5.94 17.65 17.68
C ASN A 246 5.23 19.01 17.69
N GLU A 247 4.78 19.48 16.53
CA GLU A 247 4.02 20.73 16.41
C GLU A 247 2.72 20.72 17.23
N ILE A 248 2.14 19.53 17.43
CA ILE A 248 0.91 19.36 18.22
C ILE A 248 1.13 19.55 19.74
N SER A 249 2.36 19.68 20.23
CA SER A 249 2.64 19.62 21.67
C SER A 249 2.02 20.75 22.49
N THR A 250 1.59 21.83 21.85
CA THR A 250 0.95 22.98 22.48
C THR A 250 -0.57 22.96 22.41
N GLN A 251 -1.17 21.91 21.85
CA GLN A 251 -2.61 21.84 21.60
C GLN A 251 -3.43 21.34 22.79
N ILE A 252 -2.79 20.77 23.81
CA ILE A 252 -3.47 20.24 25.00
C ILE A 252 -3.17 21.13 26.21
N ASP A 253 -4.25 21.61 26.83
CA ASP A 253 -4.18 22.19 28.16
C ASP A 253 -4.15 21.08 29.23
N TRP A 254 -2.94 20.72 29.63
CA TRP A 254 -2.68 19.67 30.62
C TRP A 254 -3.24 19.97 32.01
N HIS A 255 -3.54 21.23 32.34
CA HIS A 255 -4.15 21.56 33.63
C HIS A 255 -5.59 21.03 33.73
N ASN A 256 -6.30 21.01 32.60
CA ASN A 256 -7.69 20.57 32.51
C ASN A 256 -7.83 19.11 32.02
N TYR A 257 -6.73 18.49 31.60
CA TYR A 257 -6.72 17.11 31.12
C TYR A 257 -6.88 16.11 32.29
N GLN A 258 -7.87 15.23 32.20
CA GLN A 258 -8.10 14.17 33.17
C GLN A 258 -8.25 12.83 32.45
N ARG A 259 -7.37 11.86 32.73
CA ARG A 259 -7.46 10.50 32.16
C ARG A 259 -8.82 9.85 32.43
N ALA A 260 -9.45 10.20 33.54
CA ALA A 260 -10.78 9.71 33.95
C ALA A 260 -11.91 10.12 32.97
N ASN A 261 -11.66 10.99 32.00
CA ASN A 261 -12.64 11.36 30.97
C ASN A 261 -12.60 10.44 29.74
N TRP A 262 -11.58 9.60 29.59
CA TRP A 262 -11.51 8.63 28.50
C TRP A 262 -12.46 7.45 28.72
N ARG A 263 -13.17 7.07 27.66
CA ARG A 263 -14.03 5.89 27.59
C ARG A 263 -13.66 5.10 26.36
N GLU A 264 -13.51 3.78 26.52
CA GLU A 264 -13.37 2.90 25.37
C GLU A 264 -14.72 2.77 24.67
N VAL A 265 -14.73 2.96 23.36
CA VAL A 265 -15.91 2.84 22.51
C VAL A 265 -15.93 1.48 21.84
N GLU A 266 -14.82 1.13 21.18
CA GLU A 266 -14.66 -0.13 20.46
C GLU A 266 -13.17 -0.46 20.33
N THR A 267 -12.86 -1.75 20.45
CA THR A 267 -11.55 -2.32 20.08
C THR A 267 -11.78 -3.41 19.04
N LYS A 268 -11.15 -3.27 17.87
CA LYS A 268 -11.32 -4.16 16.72
C LYS A 268 -9.98 -4.37 16.02
N GLY A 269 -9.41 -5.57 16.20
CA GLY A 269 -8.10 -5.91 15.66
C GLY A 269 -7.01 -4.98 16.20
N ASP A 270 -6.32 -4.31 15.29
CA ASP A 270 -5.27 -3.30 15.49
C ASP A 270 -5.79 -1.87 15.74
N THR A 271 -7.11 -1.65 15.69
CA THR A 271 -7.76 -0.36 15.94
C THR A 271 -8.43 -0.32 17.31
N LEU A 272 -8.16 0.74 18.06
CA LEU A 272 -8.84 1.07 19.31
C LEU A 272 -9.43 2.48 19.21
N THR A 273 -10.71 2.63 19.51
CA THR A 273 -11.43 3.92 19.49
C THR A 273 -11.75 4.36 20.90
N LEU A 274 -11.30 5.56 21.26
CA LEU A 274 -11.62 6.20 22.53
C LEU A 274 -12.50 7.43 22.32
N HIS A 275 -13.38 7.66 23.29
CA HIS A 275 -14.13 8.91 23.47
C HIS A 275 -13.56 9.67 24.66
N PHE A 276 -13.25 10.94 24.48
CA PHE A 276 -12.90 11.85 25.57
C PHE A 276 -14.11 12.72 25.91
N ALA A 277 -14.72 12.48 27.07
CA ALA A 277 -15.90 13.23 27.50
C ALA A 277 -15.53 14.63 28.03
N ASN A 278 -16.35 15.63 27.71
CA ASN A 278 -16.24 16.95 28.30
C ASN A 278 -16.57 16.92 29.81
N VAL A 279 -16.01 17.88 30.56
CA VAL A 279 -16.39 18.11 31.96
C VAL A 279 -17.87 18.47 32.01
N GLY A 280 -18.67 17.67 32.73
CA GLY A 280 -20.14 17.78 32.78
C GLY A 280 -20.90 16.80 31.88
N GLY A 281 -20.20 15.98 31.10
CA GLY A 281 -20.77 14.81 30.40
C GLY A 281 -21.49 15.09 29.08
N ALA A 282 -21.69 16.36 28.70
CA ALA A 282 -22.28 16.73 27.40
C ALA A 282 -21.19 17.00 26.36
N GLY A 283 -21.18 16.20 25.29
CA GLY A 283 -20.20 16.32 24.20
C GLY A 283 -18.88 15.62 24.48
N GLY A 284 -17.89 15.88 23.62
CA GLY A 284 -16.56 15.29 23.70
C GLY A 284 -15.91 15.22 22.32
N SER A 285 -14.81 14.48 22.25
CA SER A 285 -14.09 14.17 21.01
C SER A 285 -13.82 12.68 20.92
N TYR A 286 -13.52 12.20 19.72
CA TYR A 286 -13.12 10.82 19.49
C TYR A 286 -11.70 10.75 18.97
N THR A 287 -10.99 9.68 19.31
CA THR A 287 -9.69 9.37 18.75
C THR A 287 -9.61 7.90 18.42
N GLN A 288 -9.27 7.59 17.17
CA GLN A 288 -9.01 6.23 16.70
C GLN A 288 -7.50 6.03 16.55
N PHE A 289 -7.00 4.93 17.11
CA PHE A 289 -5.60 4.55 17.07
C PHE A 289 -5.47 3.24 16.32
N THR A 290 -4.84 3.24 15.15
CA THR A 290 -4.61 2.04 14.33
C THR A 290 -3.12 1.74 14.25
N LYS A 291 -2.68 0.60 14.79
CA LYS A 291 -1.26 0.20 14.72
C LYS A 291 -0.90 -0.17 13.28
N VAL A 292 0.15 0.45 12.75
CA VAL A 292 0.69 0.17 11.41
C VAL A 292 2.20 -0.09 11.49
N GLY A 293 2.56 -1.31 11.90
CA GLY A 293 3.95 -1.73 12.08
C GLY A 293 4.61 -1.02 13.24
N THR A 294 5.71 -0.31 12.98
CA THR A 294 6.42 0.48 14.01
C THR A 294 5.79 1.85 14.26
N ASN A 295 4.68 2.16 13.61
CA ASN A 295 3.97 3.42 13.71
C ASN A 295 2.51 3.17 14.10
N THR A 296 1.80 4.26 14.40
CA THR A 296 0.36 4.28 14.65
C THR A 296 -0.24 5.42 13.86
N VAL A 297 -1.33 5.14 13.15
CA VAL A 297 -2.18 6.18 12.59
C VAL A 297 -3.15 6.63 13.67
N VAL A 298 -3.19 7.94 13.93
CA VAL A 298 -4.08 8.56 14.91
C VAL A 298 -5.06 9.46 14.17
N VAL A 299 -6.35 9.12 14.23
CA VAL A 299 -7.43 9.91 13.64
C VAL A 299 -8.21 10.58 14.76
N SER A 300 -8.27 11.90 14.75
CA SER A 300 -9.01 12.71 15.73
C SER A 300 -10.30 13.24 15.13
N PHE A 301 -11.33 13.37 15.97
CA PHE A 301 -12.64 13.92 15.60
C PHE A 301 -13.07 14.94 16.66
N ASP A 302 -13.15 16.21 16.26
CA ASP A 302 -13.50 17.31 17.16
C ASP A 302 -15.03 17.43 17.26
N GLY A 303 -15.59 16.97 18.37
CA GLY A 303 -17.03 16.98 18.60
C GLY A 303 -17.72 15.67 18.25
N ASN A 304 -18.82 15.37 18.95
CA ASN A 304 -19.56 14.13 18.74
C ASN A 304 -20.17 13.99 17.34
N ALA A 305 -20.54 15.10 16.69
CA ALA A 305 -21.13 15.07 15.35
C ALA A 305 -20.10 14.78 14.24
N ALA A 306 -18.80 14.91 14.55
CA ALA A 306 -17.73 14.66 13.60
C ALA A 306 -17.44 13.17 13.44
N TYR A 307 -17.61 12.37 14.50
CA TYR A 307 -17.36 10.93 14.48
C TYR A 307 -18.54 10.15 13.86
N PRO A 308 -18.30 9.16 12.98
CA PRO A 308 -16.99 8.67 12.52
C PRO A 308 -16.51 9.27 11.18
N ASP A 309 -17.28 10.18 10.57
CA ASP A 309 -17.14 10.47 9.14
C ASP A 309 -16.29 11.71 8.80
N ASN A 310 -16.07 12.62 9.75
CA ASN A 310 -15.46 13.93 9.52
C ASN A 310 -14.24 14.15 10.44
N PRO A 311 -13.09 13.51 10.16
CA PRO A 311 -11.91 13.66 11.00
C PRO A 311 -11.34 15.09 10.97
N SER A 312 -10.95 15.60 12.15
CA SER A 312 -10.27 16.89 12.30
C SER A 312 -8.77 16.79 11.98
N SER A 313 -8.15 15.64 12.24
CA SER A 313 -6.74 15.38 11.90
C SER A 313 -6.47 13.89 11.70
N VAL A 314 -5.57 13.56 10.77
CA VAL A 314 -4.96 12.23 10.65
C VAL A 314 -3.44 12.38 10.77
N LEU A 315 -2.84 11.66 11.72
CA LEU A 315 -1.40 11.72 12.00
C LEU A 315 -0.78 10.34 11.87
N LEU A 316 0.43 10.27 11.30
CA LEU A 316 1.28 9.09 11.40
C LEU A 316 2.34 9.33 12.47
N VAL A 317 2.33 8.52 13.52
CA VAL A 317 3.18 8.71 14.70
C VAL A 317 4.07 7.50 14.90
N LYS A 318 5.37 7.70 15.13
CA LYS A 318 6.32 6.62 15.38
C LYS A 318 6.19 6.10 16.81
N ASN A 319 6.11 4.79 16.99
CA ASN A 319 5.83 4.19 18.30
C ASN A 319 6.98 4.30 19.31
N SER A 320 8.23 4.37 18.84
CA SER A 320 9.40 4.30 19.73
C SER A 320 9.70 5.59 20.49
N ASP A 321 9.30 6.75 19.97
CA ASP A 321 9.55 8.06 20.58
C ASP A 321 8.36 9.03 20.47
N TYR A 322 7.20 8.54 20.02
CA TYR A 322 5.98 9.31 19.84
C TYR A 322 6.13 10.50 18.89
N LYS A 323 7.13 10.50 18.01
CA LYS A 323 7.34 11.58 17.04
C LYS A 323 6.27 11.50 15.94
N VAL A 324 5.60 12.62 15.68
CA VAL A 324 4.73 12.79 14.51
C VAL A 324 5.63 12.83 13.27
N LEU A 325 5.45 11.86 12.38
CA LEU A 325 6.20 11.75 11.14
C LEU A 325 5.54 12.57 10.02
N ARG A 326 4.20 12.54 9.96
CA ARG A 326 3.39 13.21 8.94
C ARG A 326 2.03 13.60 9.49
N THR A 327 1.55 14.74 9.06
CA THR A 327 0.13 15.11 9.11
C THR A 327 -0.46 14.78 7.75
N LEU A 328 -1.45 13.91 7.70
CA LEU A 328 -1.96 13.39 6.43
C LEU A 328 -3.09 14.23 5.82
N ASN A 329 -3.55 15.29 6.50
CA ASN A 329 -4.67 16.17 6.09
C ASN A 329 -4.25 17.49 5.42
N GLN A 330 -3.00 17.61 4.94
CA GLN A 330 -2.48 18.86 4.35
C GLN A 330 -2.19 18.72 2.87
#